data_AF-A0A6C0G1R5-F1
#
_entry.id   AF-A0A6C0G1R5-F1
#
_cell.length_a   1.000
_cell.length_b   1.000
_cell.length_c   1.000
_cell.angle_alpha   90.00
_cell.angle_beta   90.00
_cell.angle_gamma   90.00
#
_symmetry.space_group_name_H-M   'P 1'
#
loop_
_entity.id
_entity.type
_entity.pdbx_description
1 polymer ?
#
loop_
_entity_poly.entity_id
_entity_poly.type
_entity_poly.pdbx_seq_one_letter_code
_entity_poly.pdbx_strand_id
1 'polypeptide(L)'
;MKKVVSAFIAAICLLGLCMPIQAESAASIHATDQWSRQSGYAATTKPSMKWTLPLKGDADRFVIDSKGTLYVLSSDRFSVMQLTAVLPSGKVSWTKPITGNWGVGLALAQDKYLIVLGSLGTGGNFHTDDNGKDDYDGYAAVLSKYATDGTLLWERQFEDTFIHPTTNNVAVDTDGMIAFSGEYTSVLPTVHKISEPIDFKKDLQVFLLSSSGKLLVRTSIESTKNNPLFLSSPVFIKGQLYVTKSKGYWKKISKTTSIGATASGEVLKISKQGTVTKFFAYQGNYHHAEPVYYNNRMYLLSKDHVYVLNLEGKLMTTIRISGVANWNLSISKKGDLVAGQEVFHSNGSKLYRSPNNLIPVNDITIDSGSNLIYPREDFTANELSVVSYNYRSKKYNWQLPIDQSITTPAVIGNDGTVYIAGSKLLAIGQKTS
;
A
#
# COMPACT_ATOMS: atom_id res chain seq x y z
N MET A 1 57.59 -20.31 -5.92
CA MET A 1 56.47 -19.42 -6.27
C MET A 1 55.14 -20.15 -6.52
N LYS A 2 55.05 -21.20 -7.37
CA LYS A 2 53.77 -21.88 -7.68
C LYS A 2 53.02 -22.48 -6.47
N LYS A 3 53.72 -23.05 -5.48
CA LYS A 3 53.07 -23.64 -4.28
C LYS A 3 52.44 -22.60 -3.32
N VAL A 4 52.97 -21.38 -3.29
CA VAL A 4 52.46 -20.30 -2.40
C VAL A 4 51.18 -19.70 -2.99
N VAL A 5 51.11 -19.55 -4.32
CA VAL A 5 49.90 -19.06 -5.01
C VAL A 5 48.75 -20.04 -4.89
N SER A 6 48.99 -21.35 -5.00
CA SER A 6 47.94 -22.36 -4.81
C SER A 6 47.42 -22.44 -3.38
N ALA A 7 48.28 -22.25 -2.37
CA ALA A 7 47.84 -22.21 -0.97
C ALA A 7 47.00 -20.95 -0.68
N PHE A 8 47.33 -19.81 -1.28
CA PHE A 8 46.57 -18.57 -1.12
C PHE A 8 45.18 -18.63 -1.78
N ILE A 9 45.07 -19.25 -2.97
CA ILE A 9 43.78 -19.45 -3.65
C ILE A 9 42.91 -20.46 -2.86
N ALA A 10 43.49 -21.54 -2.33
CA ALA A 10 42.76 -22.49 -1.49
C ALA A 10 42.26 -21.87 -0.18
N ALA A 11 43.04 -20.98 0.45
CA ALA A 11 42.63 -20.26 1.65
C ALA A 11 41.49 -19.25 1.38
N ILE A 12 41.51 -18.56 0.22
CA ILE A 12 40.41 -17.67 -0.20
C ILE A 12 39.14 -18.49 -0.50
N CYS A 13 39.27 -19.67 -1.11
CA CYS A 13 38.14 -20.58 -1.33
C CYS A 13 37.59 -21.20 -0.03
N LEU A 14 38.44 -21.52 0.96
CA LEU A 14 37.97 -22.03 2.25
C LEU A 14 37.30 -20.94 3.11
N LEU A 15 37.82 -19.70 3.08
CA LEU A 15 37.21 -18.58 3.79
C LEU A 15 35.87 -18.15 3.18
N GLY A 16 35.66 -18.37 1.86
CA GLY A 16 34.36 -18.19 1.21
C GLY A 16 33.30 -19.23 1.57
N LEU A 17 33.69 -20.39 2.10
CA LEU A 17 32.77 -21.48 2.50
C LEU A 17 32.35 -21.44 3.98
N CYS A 18 32.96 -20.56 4.78
CA CYS A 18 32.61 -20.35 6.18
C CYS A 18 31.90 -19.01 6.43
N MET A 19 31.20 -18.46 5.43
CA MET A 19 30.18 -17.47 5.76
C MET A 19 29.02 -18.23 6.42
N PRO A 20 28.58 -17.85 7.63
CA PRO A 20 27.37 -18.44 8.18
C PRO A 20 26.29 -18.29 7.13
N ILE A 21 25.64 -19.39 6.76
CA ILE A 21 24.37 -19.34 6.05
C ILE A 21 23.55 -18.38 6.89
N GLN A 22 23.37 -17.15 6.40
CA GLN A 22 22.50 -16.19 7.05
C GLN A 22 21.16 -16.90 7.01
N ALA A 23 20.73 -17.43 8.16
CA ALA A 23 19.41 -17.98 8.31
C ALA A 23 18.48 -16.91 7.74
N GLU A 24 17.77 -17.23 6.65
CA GLU A 24 16.79 -16.33 6.08
C GLU A 24 15.95 -15.85 7.25
N SER A 25 16.05 -14.56 7.57
CA SER A 25 15.25 -13.98 8.65
C SER A 25 13.83 -14.40 8.37
N ALA A 26 13.18 -15.08 9.32
CA ALA A 26 11.80 -15.51 9.17
C ALA A 26 11.02 -14.34 8.56
N ALA A 27 10.59 -14.50 7.32
CA ALA A 27 10.05 -13.39 6.56
C ALA A 27 8.88 -12.81 7.34
N SER A 28 8.81 -11.49 7.44
CA SER A 28 7.67 -10.78 8.00
C SER A 28 6.38 -11.41 7.50
N ILE A 29 5.39 -11.58 8.39
CA ILE A 29 4.10 -12.23 8.07
C ILE A 29 3.44 -11.57 6.83
N HIS A 30 3.70 -10.28 6.63
CA HIS A 30 3.46 -9.56 5.39
C HIS A 30 4.70 -8.76 5.00
N ALA A 31 5.38 -9.15 3.92
CA ALA A 31 6.34 -8.26 3.28
C ALA A 31 5.55 -7.06 2.72
N THR A 32 5.85 -5.86 3.19
CA THR A 32 5.12 -4.63 2.84
C THR A 32 5.35 -4.16 1.41
N ASP A 33 6.09 -4.94 0.63
CA ASP A 33 6.70 -4.49 -0.60
C ASP A 33 5.98 -5.08 -1.83
N GLN A 34 5.04 -6.02 -1.60
CA GLN A 34 4.35 -6.84 -2.60
C GLN A 34 3.02 -7.39 -2.03
N TRP A 35 2.11 -6.55 -1.51
CA TRP A 35 0.91 -7.09 -0.86
C TRP A 35 -0.10 -7.63 -1.88
N SER A 36 0.06 -8.90 -2.27
CA SER A 36 -0.95 -9.69 -3.00
C SER A 36 -2.22 -9.94 -2.18
N ARG A 37 -2.28 -9.37 -0.96
CA ARG A 37 -3.34 -9.55 0.04
C ARG A 37 -3.53 -11.01 0.44
N GLN A 38 -2.50 -11.81 0.19
CA GLN A 38 -2.42 -13.19 0.61
C GLN A 38 -1.81 -13.25 2.01
N SER A 39 -2.43 -14.00 2.92
CA SER A 39 -1.78 -14.44 4.15
C SER A 39 -1.15 -15.82 3.97
N GLY A 40 -0.03 -16.05 4.65
CA GLY A 40 0.56 -17.37 4.85
C GLY A 40 -0.25 -18.25 5.81
N TYR A 41 -1.15 -17.64 6.59
CA TYR A 41 -1.89 -18.28 7.67
C TYR A 41 -3.38 -18.39 7.34
N ALA A 42 -4.05 -19.37 7.95
CA ALA A 42 -5.48 -19.56 7.82
C ALA A 42 -6.19 -18.79 8.93
N ALA A 43 -7.30 -18.13 8.63
CA ALA A 43 -8.12 -17.48 9.63
C ALA A 43 -8.77 -18.52 10.55
N THR A 44 -9.08 -18.12 11.79
CA THR A 44 -9.90 -18.90 12.73
C THR A 44 -11.19 -19.41 12.09
N THR A 45 -11.61 -20.63 12.43
CA THR A 45 -12.92 -21.19 12.05
C THR A 45 -14.02 -20.94 13.08
N LYS A 46 -13.65 -20.49 14.28
CA LYS A 46 -14.57 -20.18 15.39
C LYS A 46 -14.30 -18.73 15.82
N PRO A 47 -14.88 -17.74 15.13
CA PRO A 47 -14.59 -16.34 15.42
C PRO A 47 -15.21 -15.95 16.75
N SER A 48 -14.43 -15.24 17.54
CA SER A 48 -14.91 -14.51 18.70
C SER A 48 -14.03 -13.29 18.88
N MET A 49 -14.58 -12.22 19.48
CA MET A 49 -13.76 -11.07 19.84
C MET A 49 -12.80 -11.50 20.96
N LYS A 50 -11.49 -11.52 20.68
CA LYS A 50 -10.43 -11.76 21.67
C LYS A 50 -10.25 -10.51 22.52
N TRP A 51 -10.09 -9.38 21.87
CA TRP A 51 -9.96 -8.07 22.50
C TRP A 51 -10.26 -6.96 21.49
N THR A 52 -10.51 -5.77 22.04
CA THR A 52 -10.71 -4.52 21.30
C THR A 52 -9.86 -3.43 21.95
N LEU A 53 -9.18 -2.63 21.14
CA LEU A 53 -8.36 -1.51 21.61
C LEU A 53 -8.84 -0.21 20.92
N PRO A 54 -9.37 0.78 21.67
CA PRO A 54 -9.68 2.08 21.10
C PRO A 54 -8.40 2.77 20.61
N LEU A 55 -8.47 3.39 19.44
CA LEU A 55 -7.37 4.18 18.88
C LEU A 55 -7.66 5.67 19.05
N LYS A 56 -6.61 6.49 19.01
CA LYS A 56 -6.78 7.94 18.86
C LYS A 56 -6.93 8.24 17.37
N GLY A 57 -8.16 8.55 16.97
CA GLY A 57 -8.53 8.72 15.57
C GLY A 57 -8.81 7.39 14.87
N ASP A 58 -8.84 7.42 13.54
CA ASP A 58 -9.06 6.24 12.71
C ASP A 58 -7.72 5.62 12.30
N ALA A 59 -7.66 4.29 12.21
CA ALA A 59 -6.52 3.59 11.67
C ALA A 59 -6.35 3.91 10.18
N ASP A 60 -5.19 4.40 9.79
CA ASP A 60 -4.85 4.64 8.40
C ASP A 60 -4.27 3.36 7.78
N ARG A 61 -3.30 2.74 8.47
CA ARG A 61 -2.58 1.54 8.05
C ARG A 61 -2.12 0.76 9.26
N PHE A 62 -1.95 -0.55 9.10
CA PHE A 62 -1.23 -1.33 10.10
C PHE A 62 -0.52 -2.54 9.48
N VAL A 63 0.51 -3.00 10.17
CA VAL A 63 1.36 -4.13 9.77
C VAL A 63 1.59 -5.04 10.98
N ILE A 64 2.00 -6.29 10.75
CA ILE A 64 2.28 -7.27 11.81
C ILE A 64 3.66 -7.91 11.58
N ASP A 65 4.47 -7.98 12.63
CA ASP A 65 5.77 -8.69 12.58
C ASP A 65 5.63 -10.20 12.77
N SER A 66 6.73 -10.95 12.61
CA SER A 66 6.75 -12.40 12.86
C SER A 66 6.41 -12.83 14.28
N LYS A 67 6.49 -11.92 15.26
CA LYS A 67 6.14 -12.17 16.66
C LYS A 67 4.66 -11.89 16.93
N GLY A 68 3.92 -11.37 15.96
CA GLY A 68 2.52 -10.98 16.09
C GLY A 68 2.32 -9.57 16.66
N THR A 69 3.37 -8.78 16.85
CA THR A 69 3.24 -7.38 17.25
C THR A 69 2.65 -6.59 16.10
N LEU A 70 1.57 -5.87 16.37
CA LEU A 70 0.90 -4.99 15.42
C LEU A 70 1.50 -3.60 15.55
N TYR A 71 1.77 -2.95 14.43
CA TYR A 71 2.14 -1.54 14.36
C TYR A 71 1.05 -0.80 13.61
N VAL A 72 0.35 0.09 14.32
CA VAL A 72 -0.82 0.79 13.82
C VAL A 72 -0.49 2.26 13.65
N LEU A 73 -0.66 2.76 12.43
CA LEU A 73 -0.66 4.16 12.09
C LEU A 73 -2.11 4.66 12.16
N SER A 74 -2.39 5.65 13.00
CA SER A 74 -3.71 6.27 13.12
C SER A 74 -3.63 7.79 13.06
N SER A 75 -4.72 8.43 12.63
CA SER A 75 -4.83 9.89 12.60
C SER A 75 -6.22 10.37 13.01
N ASP A 76 -6.26 11.49 13.74
CA ASP A 76 -7.50 12.16 14.13
C ASP A 76 -7.77 13.36 13.21
N ARG A 77 -8.34 13.08 12.03
CA ARG A 77 -8.87 14.09 11.08
C ARG A 77 -7.99 15.34 10.97
N PHE A 78 -6.72 15.14 10.62
CA PHE A 78 -5.74 16.20 10.31
C PHE A 78 -5.11 16.89 11.52
N SER A 79 -5.29 16.36 12.74
CA SER A 79 -4.72 16.98 13.94
C SER A 79 -3.44 16.29 14.44
N VAL A 80 -3.51 14.99 14.72
CA VAL A 80 -2.41 14.24 15.32
C VAL A 80 -2.32 12.86 14.69
N MET A 81 -1.14 12.53 14.19
CA MET A 81 -0.79 11.17 13.82
C MET A 81 -0.13 10.42 14.98
N GLN A 82 -0.45 9.13 15.09
CA GLN A 82 0.16 8.25 16.07
C GLN A 82 0.64 6.95 15.42
N LEU A 83 1.80 6.49 15.87
CA LEU A 83 2.28 5.14 15.64
C LEU A 83 2.19 4.38 16.96
N THR A 84 1.46 3.27 16.98
CA THR A 84 1.22 2.47 18.18
C THR A 84 1.62 1.02 17.96
N ALA A 85 2.46 0.47 18.83
CA ALA A 85 2.72 -0.97 18.88
C ALA A 85 1.77 -1.67 19.85
N VAL A 86 1.14 -2.74 19.39
CA VAL A 86 0.18 -3.54 20.15
C VAL A 86 0.61 -4.99 20.13
N LEU A 87 0.76 -5.59 21.32
CA LEU A 87 1.10 -7.01 21.45
C LEU A 87 -0.09 -7.89 21.04
N PRO A 88 0.11 -9.17 20.68
CA PRO A 88 -0.98 -10.11 20.37
C PRO A 88 -2.06 -10.23 21.45
N SER A 89 -1.74 -9.86 22.70
CA SER A 89 -2.65 -9.82 23.84
C SER A 89 -3.59 -8.61 23.86
N GLY A 90 -3.42 -7.65 22.95
CA GLY A 90 -4.16 -6.37 22.92
C GLY A 90 -3.55 -5.28 23.80
N LYS A 91 -2.47 -5.59 24.54
CA LYS A 91 -1.75 -4.59 25.35
C LYS A 91 -0.91 -3.69 24.44
N VAL A 92 -1.05 -2.38 24.61
CA VAL A 92 -0.17 -1.38 24.01
C VAL A 92 1.24 -1.53 24.60
N SER A 93 2.23 -1.74 23.73
CA SER A 93 3.64 -1.74 24.11
C SER A 93 4.19 -0.31 24.18
N TRP A 94 3.86 0.51 23.18
CA TRP A 94 4.23 1.92 23.12
C TRP A 94 3.33 2.67 22.14
N THR A 95 3.22 3.99 22.33
CA THR A 95 2.59 4.93 21.39
C THR A 95 3.50 6.14 21.22
N LYS A 96 3.69 6.59 19.97
CA LYS A 96 4.48 7.77 19.64
C LYS A 96 3.64 8.72 18.79
N PRO A 97 3.60 10.03 19.12
CA PRO A 97 3.19 11.01 18.13
C PRO A 97 4.23 11.01 17.00
N ILE A 98 3.78 11.20 15.76
CA ILE A 98 4.69 11.31 14.62
C ILE A 98 4.38 12.58 13.83
N THR A 99 5.40 13.10 13.15
CA THR A 99 5.28 14.29 12.31
C THR A 99 4.30 14.03 11.16
N GLY A 100 3.40 14.97 10.95
CA GLY A 100 2.35 14.90 9.93
C GLY A 100 0.95 14.94 10.51
N ASN A 101 -0.02 15.15 9.63
CA ASN A 101 -1.44 15.18 9.95
C ASN A 101 -2.26 14.09 9.24
N TRP A 102 -1.63 13.32 8.35
CA TRP A 102 -2.23 12.18 7.65
C TRP A 102 -1.28 11.00 7.50
N GLY A 103 -1.73 9.80 7.91
CA GLY A 103 -1.03 8.56 7.64
C GLY A 103 -1.31 8.04 6.24
N VAL A 104 -0.28 7.92 5.42
CA VAL A 104 -0.46 7.54 4.02
C VAL A 104 0.13 6.15 3.74
N GLY A 105 1.32 5.87 4.27
CA GLY A 105 2.01 4.61 4.10
C GLY A 105 2.67 4.09 5.37
N LEU A 106 2.69 2.76 5.51
CA LEU A 106 3.39 2.05 6.58
C LEU A 106 3.97 0.75 6.02
N ALA A 107 5.30 0.63 6.08
CA ALA A 107 6.03 -0.56 5.70
C ALA A 107 6.80 -1.15 6.88
N LEU A 108 6.90 -2.48 6.94
CA LEU A 108 7.68 -3.23 7.92
C LEU A 108 8.81 -3.94 7.17
N ALA A 109 10.02 -3.42 7.34
CA ALA A 109 11.21 -3.95 6.70
C ALA A 109 11.93 -4.91 7.65
N GLN A 110 12.03 -6.18 7.23
CA GLN A 110 12.85 -7.21 7.87
C GLN A 110 12.55 -7.42 9.37
N ASP A 111 11.30 -7.20 9.82
CA ASP A 111 10.88 -7.22 11.24
C ASP A 111 11.69 -6.31 12.19
N LYS A 112 12.41 -5.34 11.63
CA LYS A 112 13.34 -4.48 12.38
C LYS A 112 12.98 -3.03 12.29
N TYR A 113 12.47 -2.60 11.15
CA TYR A 113 12.24 -1.19 10.88
C TYR A 113 10.84 -0.93 10.37
N LEU A 114 10.24 0.15 10.86
CA LEU A 114 9.01 0.69 10.33
C LEU A 114 9.38 1.90 9.46
N ILE A 115 8.93 1.89 8.22
CA ILE A 115 8.99 3.07 7.35
C ILE A 115 7.60 3.68 7.31
N VAL A 116 7.51 4.94 7.74
CA VAL A 116 6.25 5.66 7.83
C VAL A 116 6.27 6.80 6.83
N LEU A 117 5.24 6.87 6.01
CA LEU A 117 5.00 7.98 5.08
C LEU A 117 3.76 8.73 5.55
N GLY A 118 3.94 10.00 5.87
CA GLY A 118 2.87 10.93 6.22
C GLY A 118 2.85 12.14 5.28
N SER A 119 1.79 12.93 5.42
CA SER A 119 1.70 14.28 4.86
C SER A 119 1.65 15.29 6.00
N LEU A 120 2.21 16.47 5.76
CA LEU A 120 2.15 17.65 6.62
C LEU A 120 1.46 18.78 5.82
N GLY A 121 0.68 19.62 6.51
CA GLY A 121 0.00 20.78 5.94
C GLY A 121 -1.53 20.65 5.94
N THR A 122 -2.23 21.75 6.22
CA THR A 122 -3.70 21.77 6.42
C THR A 122 -4.51 22.06 5.15
N GLY A 123 -3.83 22.19 4.01
CA GLY A 123 -4.50 22.27 2.70
C GLY A 123 -4.36 23.58 1.95
N GLY A 124 -3.12 24.04 1.78
CA GLY A 124 -2.84 25.10 0.83
C GLY A 124 -3.46 26.43 1.19
N ASN A 125 -3.38 26.81 2.47
CA ASN A 125 -3.74 28.16 2.86
C ASN A 125 -2.66 29.10 2.31
N PHE A 126 -3.11 30.13 1.61
CA PHE A 126 -2.26 31.26 1.31
C PHE A 126 -2.09 32.08 2.58
N HIS A 127 -0.84 32.40 2.91
CA HIS A 127 -0.53 33.39 3.91
C HIS A 127 0.40 34.42 3.27
N THR A 128 0.34 35.65 3.74
CA THR A 128 1.32 36.66 3.34
C THR A 128 2.52 36.49 4.28
N ASP A 129 3.70 36.26 3.72
CA ASP A 129 4.96 36.17 4.47
C ASP A 129 5.31 37.51 5.12
N ASP A 130 6.34 37.51 5.98
CA ASP A 130 6.81 38.71 6.69
C ASP A 130 7.29 39.84 5.75
N ASN A 131 7.51 39.55 4.47
CA ASN A 131 7.90 40.53 3.44
C ASN A 131 6.71 41.06 2.62
N GLY A 132 5.47 40.69 2.97
CA GLY A 132 4.29 41.09 2.21
C GLY A 132 4.09 40.26 0.93
N LYS A 133 4.81 39.15 0.76
CA LYS A 133 4.68 38.26 -0.40
C LYS A 133 3.73 37.12 -0.06
N ASP A 134 2.76 36.88 -0.92
CA ASP A 134 1.87 35.73 -0.78
C ASP A 134 2.69 34.44 -0.95
N ASP A 135 2.70 33.63 0.11
CA ASP A 135 3.30 32.30 0.17
C ASP A 135 2.20 31.24 0.30
N TYR A 136 2.46 30.11 -0.33
CA TYR A 136 1.56 28.96 -0.30
C TYR A 136 2.15 27.97 0.68
N ASP A 137 1.48 27.72 1.81
CA ASP A 137 1.84 26.61 2.69
C ASP A 137 1.53 25.29 1.97
N GLY A 138 2.51 24.87 1.16
CA GLY A 138 2.47 23.64 0.40
C GLY A 138 2.37 22.43 1.32
N TYR A 139 1.76 21.37 0.80
CA TYR A 139 1.88 20.08 1.46
C TYR A 139 3.33 19.63 1.45
N ALA A 140 3.78 19.04 2.54
CA ALA A 140 5.07 18.36 2.59
C ALA A 140 4.88 16.87 2.87
N ALA A 141 5.61 16.04 2.15
CA ALA A 141 5.69 14.62 2.48
C ALA A 141 6.69 14.44 3.61
N VAL A 142 6.36 13.61 4.60
CA VAL A 142 7.29 13.26 5.69
C VAL A 142 7.53 11.77 5.64
N LEU A 143 8.80 11.38 5.51
CA LEU A 143 9.23 9.99 5.52
C LEU A 143 10.14 9.76 6.71
N SER A 144 9.75 8.81 7.56
CA SER A 144 10.45 8.53 8.81
C SER A 144 10.74 7.04 8.93
N LYS A 145 11.89 6.71 9.54
CA LYS A 145 12.27 5.35 9.86
C LYS A 145 12.36 5.18 11.37
N TYR A 146 11.65 4.19 11.87
CA TYR A 146 11.68 3.79 13.27
C TYR A 146 12.25 2.38 13.42
N ALA A 147 12.89 2.08 14.54
CA ALA A 147 13.04 0.72 15.00
C ALA A 147 11.69 0.19 15.52
N THR A 148 11.53 -1.13 15.58
CA THR A 148 10.29 -1.78 16.06
C THR A 148 10.01 -1.57 17.57
N ASP A 149 10.96 -1.01 18.32
CA ASP A 149 10.78 -0.55 19.70
C ASP A 149 10.24 0.90 19.80
N GLY A 150 10.01 1.56 18.66
CA GLY A 150 9.48 2.92 18.58
C GLY A 150 10.55 4.01 18.59
N THR A 151 11.85 3.66 18.55
CA THR A 151 12.95 4.62 18.43
C THR A 151 13.01 5.21 17.03
N LEU A 152 12.89 6.54 16.89
CA LEU A 152 13.11 7.24 15.63
C LEU A 152 14.59 7.18 15.25
N LEU A 153 14.89 6.67 14.05
CA LEU A 153 16.26 6.56 13.53
C LEU A 153 16.62 7.73 12.61
N TRP A 154 15.69 8.13 11.75
CA TRP A 154 15.81 9.32 10.92
C TRP A 154 14.44 9.76 10.39
N GLU A 155 14.36 11.03 10.01
CA GLU A 155 13.20 11.66 9.37
C GLU A 155 13.66 12.57 8.22
N ARG A 156 12.84 12.66 7.17
CA ARG A 156 13.06 13.53 6.01
C ARG A 156 11.73 14.17 5.61
N GLN A 157 11.79 15.47 5.34
CA GLN A 157 10.69 16.23 4.78
C GLN A 157 10.96 16.54 3.31
N PHE A 158 9.92 16.49 2.48
CA PHE A 158 9.94 16.83 1.07
C PHE A 158 8.91 17.92 0.83
N GLU A 159 9.38 19.16 0.79
CA GLU A 159 8.52 20.32 0.58
C GLU A 159 7.78 20.26 -0.77
N ASP A 160 6.63 20.91 -0.79
CA ASP A 160 5.68 21.00 -1.91
C ASP A 160 5.30 19.64 -2.52
N THR A 161 5.48 18.55 -1.78
CA THR A 161 5.20 17.19 -2.21
C THR A 161 3.95 16.70 -1.50
N PHE A 162 2.84 16.71 -2.23
CA PHE A 162 1.58 16.16 -1.77
C PHE A 162 1.56 14.63 -1.94
N ILE A 163 1.07 13.94 -0.92
CA ILE A 163 0.87 12.49 -0.95
C ILE A 163 -0.61 12.19 -0.80
N HIS A 164 -1.21 11.52 -1.79
CA HIS A 164 -2.63 11.22 -1.78
C HIS A 164 -2.94 10.06 -0.80
N PRO A 165 -3.87 10.24 0.16
CA PRO A 165 -4.08 9.28 1.25
C PRO A 165 -4.59 7.91 0.79
N THR A 166 -5.22 7.84 -0.38
CA THR A 166 -5.83 6.60 -0.89
C THR A 166 -4.96 5.81 -1.87
N THR A 167 -3.86 6.35 -2.38
CA THR A 167 -3.16 5.73 -3.55
C THR A 167 -1.66 5.62 -3.41
N ASN A 168 -1.08 6.21 -2.37
CA ASN A 168 0.36 6.32 -2.23
C ASN A 168 0.80 5.58 -0.97
N ASN A 169 1.55 4.51 -1.17
CA ASN A 169 2.23 3.79 -0.10
C ASN A 169 3.75 3.98 -0.25
N VAL A 170 4.47 3.45 0.71
CA VAL A 170 5.91 3.32 0.68
C VAL A 170 6.26 1.86 0.38
N ALA A 171 7.26 1.64 -0.48
CA ALA A 171 7.82 0.32 -0.75
C ALA A 171 9.25 0.27 -0.23
N VAL A 172 9.64 -0.88 0.31
CA VAL A 172 11.02 -1.15 0.71
C VAL A 172 11.54 -2.30 -0.14
N ASP A 173 12.79 -2.27 -0.58
CA ASP A 173 13.40 -3.41 -1.24
C ASP A 173 14.16 -4.26 -0.21
N THR A 174 14.52 -5.47 -0.61
CA THR A 174 15.32 -6.42 0.19
C THR A 174 16.66 -5.86 0.66
N ASP A 175 17.26 -4.92 -0.08
CA ASP A 175 18.49 -4.21 0.31
C ASP A 175 18.26 -2.97 1.19
N GLY A 176 17.00 -2.70 1.55
CA GLY A 176 16.59 -1.56 2.35
C GLY A 176 16.47 -0.25 1.59
N MET A 177 16.54 -0.27 0.24
CA MET A 177 16.13 0.89 -0.57
C MET A 177 14.65 1.18 -0.34
N ILE A 178 14.30 2.45 -0.25
CA ILE A 178 12.94 2.91 0.04
C ILE A 178 12.44 3.71 -1.16
N ALA A 179 11.21 3.48 -1.57
CA ALA A 179 10.55 4.20 -2.64
C ALA A 179 9.18 4.72 -2.22
N PHE A 180 8.83 5.93 -2.66
CA PHE A 180 7.47 6.44 -2.58
C PHE A 180 7.13 7.32 -3.79
N SER A 181 5.84 7.49 -4.04
CA SER A 181 5.28 8.35 -5.08
C SER A 181 4.63 9.59 -4.47
N GLY A 182 4.77 10.74 -5.13
CA GLY A 182 4.14 12.00 -4.71
C GLY A 182 3.81 12.92 -5.87
N GLU A 183 2.98 13.92 -5.61
CA GLU A 183 2.66 15.01 -6.53
C GLU A 183 3.39 16.28 -6.06
N TYR A 184 4.33 16.76 -6.85
CA TYR A 184 4.97 18.04 -6.61
C TYR A 184 4.13 19.16 -7.23
N THR A 185 3.72 20.13 -6.42
CA THR A 185 2.94 21.28 -6.89
C THR A 185 3.82 22.51 -6.95
N SER A 186 3.81 23.20 -8.09
CA SER A 186 4.49 24.48 -8.25
C SER A 186 3.50 25.54 -8.74
N VAL A 187 3.57 26.72 -8.12
CA VAL A 187 2.82 27.90 -8.56
C VAL A 187 3.48 28.44 -9.82
N LEU A 188 2.71 28.62 -10.90
CA LEU A 188 3.24 29.24 -12.11
C LEU A 188 3.37 30.76 -11.91
N PRO A 189 4.44 31.42 -12.42
CA PRO A 189 4.73 32.85 -12.19
C PRO A 189 3.70 33.85 -12.76
N THR A 190 2.60 33.37 -13.34
CA THR A 190 1.61 34.18 -14.06
C THR A 190 0.55 34.81 -13.16
N VAL A 191 0.59 34.55 -11.85
CA VAL A 191 -0.35 35.14 -10.89
C VAL A 191 0.15 36.50 -10.46
N HIS A 192 -0.58 37.55 -10.80
CA HIS A 192 -0.23 38.92 -10.43
C HIS A 192 -1.08 39.46 -9.27
N LYS A 193 -2.21 38.80 -8.96
CA LYS A 193 -3.15 39.20 -7.89
C LYS A 193 -3.81 37.98 -7.23
N ILE A 194 -4.11 38.07 -5.93
CA ILE A 194 -4.86 37.05 -5.16
C ILE A 194 -6.23 36.71 -5.78
N SER A 195 -6.84 37.64 -6.52
CA SER A 195 -8.14 37.41 -7.17
C SER A 195 -8.06 36.60 -8.47
N GLU A 196 -6.86 36.39 -9.02
CA GLU A 196 -6.69 35.63 -10.27
C GLU A 196 -6.65 34.12 -9.98
N PRO A 197 -7.23 33.28 -10.86
CA PRO A 197 -7.08 31.84 -10.74
C PRO A 197 -5.60 31.47 -10.75
N ILE A 198 -5.18 30.72 -9.73
CA ILE A 198 -3.80 30.28 -9.60
C ILE A 198 -3.60 29.09 -10.51
N ASP A 199 -2.76 29.27 -11.52
CA ASP A 199 -2.32 28.17 -12.36
C ASP A 199 -1.24 27.38 -11.60
N PHE A 200 -1.58 26.16 -11.21
CA PHE A 200 -0.62 25.22 -10.67
C PHE A 200 -0.08 24.31 -11.78
N LYS A 201 1.20 23.98 -11.69
CA LYS A 201 1.78 22.83 -12.38
C LYS A 201 1.97 21.71 -11.38
N LYS A 202 1.39 20.56 -11.69
CA LYS A 202 1.52 19.32 -10.92
C LYS A 202 2.47 18.39 -11.64
N ASP A 203 3.48 17.91 -10.93
CA ASP A 203 4.48 16.97 -11.40
C ASP A 203 4.38 15.68 -10.59
N LEU A 204 4.01 14.58 -11.23
CA LEU A 204 4.11 13.26 -10.59
C LEU A 204 5.57 12.89 -10.45
N GLN A 205 5.99 12.53 -9.24
CA GLN A 205 7.38 12.21 -8.92
C GLN A 205 7.49 10.87 -8.20
N VAL A 206 8.62 10.20 -8.46
CA VAL A 206 9.06 9.03 -7.70
C VAL A 206 10.36 9.37 -7.00
N PHE A 207 10.45 9.00 -5.74
CA PHE A 207 11.60 9.23 -4.88
C PHE A 207 12.21 7.87 -4.51
N LEU A 208 13.54 7.75 -4.64
CA LEU A 208 14.30 6.61 -4.11
C LEU A 208 15.27 7.09 -3.05
N LEU A 209 15.25 6.41 -1.91
CA LEU A 209 16.11 6.67 -0.78
C LEU A 209 16.91 5.44 -0.42
N SER A 210 18.12 5.65 0.06
CA SER A 210 18.88 4.60 0.74
C SER A 210 18.24 4.28 2.11
N SER A 211 18.65 3.15 2.70
CA SER A 211 18.20 2.72 4.03
C SER A 211 18.54 3.68 5.17
N SER A 212 19.47 4.62 4.95
CA SER A 212 19.85 5.71 5.87
C SER A 212 19.07 7.02 5.65
N GLY A 213 18.12 7.04 4.72
CA GLY A 213 17.31 8.21 4.42
C GLY A 213 18.02 9.25 3.54
N LYS A 214 19.15 8.91 2.89
CA LYS A 214 19.72 9.75 1.84
C LYS A 214 18.91 9.59 0.56
N LEU A 215 18.42 10.71 0.01
CA LEU A 215 17.81 10.78 -1.32
C LEU A 215 18.84 10.40 -2.39
N LEU A 216 18.52 9.39 -3.18
CA LEU A 216 19.36 8.89 -4.27
C LEU A 216 18.83 9.35 -5.62
N VAL A 217 17.51 9.31 -5.78
CA VAL A 217 16.83 9.65 -7.03
C VAL A 217 15.56 10.43 -6.73
N ARG A 218 15.33 11.49 -7.50
CA ARG A 218 14.04 12.17 -7.64
C ARG A 218 13.76 12.27 -9.12
N THR A 219 12.74 11.56 -9.59
CA THR A 219 12.43 11.50 -11.02
C THR A 219 11.01 11.97 -11.29
N SER A 220 10.88 12.99 -12.15
CA SER A 220 9.58 13.42 -12.68
C SER A 220 9.09 12.43 -13.74
N ILE A 221 7.84 12.02 -13.60
CA ILE A 221 7.17 11.01 -14.41
C ILE A 221 6.29 11.64 -15.49
N GLU A 222 5.50 12.64 -15.10
CA GLU A 222 4.55 13.34 -15.96
C GLU A 222 4.21 14.69 -15.31
N SER A 223 3.97 15.69 -16.15
CA SER A 223 3.53 17.02 -15.72
C SER A 223 2.15 17.36 -16.30
N THR A 224 1.33 18.08 -15.54
CA THR A 224 0.03 18.58 -15.99
C THR A 224 -0.24 19.96 -15.38
N LYS A 225 -1.08 20.74 -16.05
CA LYS A 225 -1.70 21.94 -15.44
C LYS A 225 -3.08 21.61 -14.91
N ASN A 226 -3.95 21.12 -15.82
CA ASN A 226 -5.38 21.02 -15.54
C ASN A 226 -5.93 19.60 -15.57
N ASN A 227 -5.21 18.60 -16.06
CA ASN A 227 -5.74 17.24 -16.13
C ASN A 227 -5.43 16.47 -14.84
N PRO A 228 -6.36 15.64 -14.34
CA PRO A 228 -6.08 14.70 -13.26
C PRO A 228 -4.89 13.81 -13.65
N LEU A 229 -3.92 13.71 -12.76
CA LEU A 229 -2.78 12.81 -12.87
C LEU A 229 -2.71 11.95 -11.64
N PHE A 230 -2.38 10.69 -11.87
CA PHE A 230 -2.48 9.66 -10.87
C PHE A 230 -1.27 8.74 -10.96
N LEU A 231 -0.71 8.40 -9.81
CA LEU A 231 0.37 7.43 -9.66
C LEU A 231 -0.09 6.41 -8.61
N SER A 232 0.18 5.13 -8.85
CA SER A 232 -0.02 4.10 -7.83
C SER A 232 1.10 4.14 -6.79
N SER A 233 0.93 3.37 -5.72
CA SER A 233 2.06 3.02 -4.87
C SER A 233 3.15 2.32 -5.69
N PRO A 234 4.43 2.60 -5.39
CA PRO A 234 5.53 1.83 -5.94
C PRO A 234 5.52 0.39 -5.42
N VAL A 235 6.11 -0.50 -6.21
CA VAL A 235 6.30 -1.90 -5.85
C VAL A 235 7.68 -2.35 -6.32
N PHE A 236 8.46 -3.00 -5.44
CA PHE A 236 9.75 -3.58 -5.81
C PHE A 236 9.58 -5.04 -6.25
N ILE A 237 9.97 -5.35 -7.47
CA ILE A 237 9.96 -6.72 -8.01
C ILE A 237 11.38 -7.06 -8.45
N LYS A 238 12.02 -8.00 -7.76
CA LYS A 238 13.40 -8.45 -8.04
C LYS A 238 14.39 -7.27 -8.20
N GLY A 239 14.33 -6.32 -7.27
CA GLY A 239 15.21 -5.14 -7.25
C GLY A 239 14.92 -4.07 -8.30
N GLN A 240 13.80 -4.17 -9.01
CA GLN A 240 13.31 -3.15 -9.95
C GLN A 240 12.05 -2.52 -9.41
N LEU A 241 11.92 -1.21 -9.57
CA LEU A 241 10.74 -0.48 -9.13
C LEU A 241 9.70 -0.43 -10.24
N TYR A 242 8.44 -0.67 -9.90
CA TYR A 242 7.32 -0.51 -10.82
C TYR A 242 6.27 0.43 -10.22
N VAL A 243 5.74 1.30 -11.07
CA VAL A 243 4.63 2.22 -10.73
C VAL A 243 3.66 2.26 -11.90
N THR A 244 2.37 2.39 -11.60
CA THR A 244 1.34 2.66 -12.59
C THR A 244 1.06 4.15 -12.61
N LYS A 245 1.23 4.81 -13.76
CA LYS A 245 0.70 6.15 -13.99
C LYS A 245 -0.60 6.10 -14.77
N SER A 246 -1.50 7.04 -14.52
CA SER A 246 -2.70 7.23 -15.35
C SER A 246 -2.93 8.70 -15.61
N LYS A 247 -3.26 9.00 -16.88
CA LYS A 247 -3.58 10.35 -17.33
C LYS A 247 -5.09 10.48 -17.49
N GLY A 248 -5.63 11.44 -16.76
CA GLY A 248 -7.06 11.67 -16.69
C GLY A 248 -7.55 12.83 -17.53
N TYR A 249 -8.87 13.02 -17.45
CA TYR A 249 -9.62 14.15 -17.96
C TYR A 249 -10.74 14.46 -16.97
N TRP A 250 -11.20 15.70 -16.93
CA TRP A 250 -12.38 16.06 -16.14
C TRP A 250 -13.65 15.63 -16.87
N LYS A 251 -14.38 14.70 -16.26
CA LYS A 251 -15.70 14.28 -16.73
C LYS A 251 -16.78 15.07 -15.99
N LYS A 252 -17.51 15.89 -16.72
CA LYS A 252 -18.67 16.61 -16.19
C LYS A 252 -19.78 15.61 -15.81
N ILE A 253 -20.20 15.60 -14.54
CA ILE A 253 -21.29 14.74 -14.05
C ILE A 253 -22.55 15.55 -13.71
N SER A 254 -22.43 16.85 -13.51
CA SER A 254 -23.54 17.79 -13.33
C SER A 254 -23.19 19.15 -13.93
N LYS A 255 -24.09 20.15 -13.85
CA LYS A 255 -23.79 21.51 -14.31
C LYS A 255 -22.59 22.15 -13.58
N THR A 256 -22.41 21.82 -12.31
CA THR A 256 -21.44 22.43 -11.38
C THR A 256 -20.35 21.46 -10.92
N THR A 257 -20.45 20.18 -11.26
CA THR A 257 -19.55 19.14 -10.75
C THR A 257 -18.91 18.38 -11.88
N SER A 258 -17.58 18.25 -11.80
CA SER A 258 -16.78 17.35 -12.63
C SER A 258 -16.01 16.40 -11.72
N ILE A 259 -15.78 15.18 -12.19
CA ILE A 259 -14.92 14.20 -11.52
C ILE A 259 -13.72 13.91 -12.41
N GLY A 260 -12.59 13.58 -11.79
CA GLY A 260 -11.46 13.05 -12.54
C GLY A 260 -11.81 11.66 -13.08
N ALA A 261 -11.61 11.44 -14.37
CA ALA A 261 -11.76 10.14 -15.02
C ALA A 261 -10.46 9.81 -15.78
N THR A 262 -10.16 8.54 -15.98
CA THR A 262 -9.00 8.10 -16.79
C THR A 262 -9.45 7.21 -17.92
N ALA A 263 -8.80 7.32 -19.08
CA ALA A 263 -9.06 6.44 -20.21
C ALA A 263 -8.01 5.34 -20.36
N SER A 264 -6.78 5.61 -19.90
CA SER A 264 -5.63 4.73 -20.08
C SER A 264 -4.65 4.87 -18.92
N GLY A 265 -3.79 3.85 -18.79
CA GLY A 265 -2.68 3.83 -17.85
C GLY A 265 -1.43 3.24 -18.47
N GLU A 266 -0.30 3.53 -17.85
CA GLU A 266 1.01 3.01 -18.22
C GLU A 266 1.71 2.49 -16.97
N VAL A 267 2.25 1.28 -17.06
CA VAL A 267 3.21 0.80 -16.08
C VAL A 267 4.58 1.25 -16.51
N LEU A 268 5.30 1.82 -15.57
CA LEU A 268 6.67 2.25 -15.72
C LEU A 268 7.56 1.35 -14.89
N LYS A 269 8.70 0.98 -15.47
CA LYS A 269 9.79 0.33 -14.78
C LYS A 269 10.88 1.38 -14.53
N ILE A 270 11.27 1.52 -13.28
CA ILE A 270 12.25 2.51 -12.84
C ILE A 270 13.44 1.77 -12.24
N SER A 271 14.63 2.01 -12.79
CA SER A 271 15.87 1.46 -12.24
C SER A 271 16.21 2.11 -10.89
N LYS A 272 17.08 1.47 -10.10
CA LYS A 272 17.60 2.07 -8.86
C LYS A 272 18.37 3.39 -9.07
N GLN A 273 18.80 3.64 -10.30
CA GLN A 273 19.45 4.88 -10.73
C GLN A 273 18.46 5.93 -11.26
N GLY A 274 17.16 5.62 -11.27
CA GLY A 274 16.10 6.56 -11.68
C GLY A 274 15.79 6.57 -13.16
N THR A 275 16.35 5.65 -13.94
CA THR A 275 16.03 5.52 -15.36
C THR A 275 14.61 4.99 -15.51
N VAL A 276 13.74 5.79 -16.13
CA VAL A 276 12.34 5.41 -16.39
C VAL A 276 12.25 4.77 -17.75
N THR A 277 11.65 3.59 -17.80
CA THR A 277 11.33 2.89 -19.04
C THR A 277 9.84 2.55 -19.03
N LYS A 278 9.18 2.80 -20.15
CA LYS A 278 7.81 2.34 -20.34
C LYS A 278 7.81 0.82 -20.36
N PHE A 279 7.03 0.20 -19.48
CA PHE A 279 6.94 -1.25 -19.35
C PHE A 279 5.75 -1.80 -20.11
N PHE A 280 4.57 -1.22 -19.91
CA PHE A 280 3.33 -1.65 -20.55
C PHE A 280 2.33 -0.49 -20.59
N ALA A 281 1.45 -0.44 -21.60
CA ALA A 281 0.33 0.50 -21.65
C ALA A 281 -0.97 -0.26 -21.82
N TYR A 282 -2.03 0.24 -21.19
CA TYR A 282 -3.33 -0.39 -21.20
C TYR A 282 -4.47 0.63 -21.26
N GLN A 283 -5.63 0.15 -21.70
CA GLN A 283 -6.88 0.92 -21.71
C GLN A 283 -7.72 0.52 -20.50
N GLY A 284 -8.49 1.47 -19.98
CA GLY A 284 -9.46 1.18 -18.91
C GLY A 284 -9.71 2.35 -17.98
N ASN A 285 -10.95 2.45 -17.52
CA ASN A 285 -11.41 3.50 -16.60
C ASN A 285 -11.14 3.14 -15.14
N TYR A 286 -9.88 3.07 -14.71
CA TYR A 286 -9.52 2.92 -13.30
C TYR A 286 -8.05 3.31 -13.10
N HIS A 287 -7.74 4.10 -12.07
CA HIS A 287 -6.68 5.12 -12.14
C HIS A 287 -5.46 4.90 -11.24
N HIS A 288 -5.47 3.87 -10.38
CA HIS A 288 -4.45 3.74 -9.32
C HIS A 288 -4.06 2.32 -8.92
N ALA A 289 -4.49 1.32 -9.68
CA ALA A 289 -4.22 -0.05 -9.29
C ALA A 289 -2.71 -0.30 -9.24
N GLU A 290 -2.25 -0.67 -8.04
CA GLU A 290 -0.89 -1.09 -7.79
C GLU A 290 -0.63 -2.39 -8.58
N PRO A 291 0.51 -2.52 -9.26
CA PRO A 291 0.89 -3.79 -9.85
C PRO A 291 1.03 -4.86 -8.77
N VAL A 292 0.31 -5.96 -8.93
CA VAL A 292 0.46 -7.11 -8.03
C VAL A 292 1.40 -8.12 -8.69
N TYR A 293 2.48 -8.48 -8.00
CA TYR A 293 3.40 -9.50 -8.48
C TYR A 293 3.12 -10.83 -7.80
N TYR A 294 3.03 -11.89 -8.60
CA TYR A 294 2.86 -13.24 -8.10
C TYR A 294 3.40 -14.25 -9.12
N ASN A 295 4.19 -15.22 -8.64
CA ASN A 295 4.71 -16.33 -9.44
C ASN A 295 5.33 -15.91 -10.78
N ASN A 296 6.28 -14.96 -10.74
CA ASN A 296 6.98 -14.41 -11.91
C ASN A 296 6.08 -13.72 -12.94
N ARG A 297 4.91 -13.25 -12.51
CA ARG A 297 3.95 -12.50 -13.33
C ARG A 297 3.53 -11.22 -12.63
N MET A 298 3.20 -10.22 -13.41
CA MET A 298 2.61 -8.98 -12.95
C MET A 298 1.15 -8.93 -13.37
N TYR A 299 0.28 -8.55 -12.44
CA TYR A 299 -1.14 -8.43 -12.63
C TYR A 299 -1.54 -6.98 -12.47
N LEU A 300 -2.23 -6.44 -13.46
CA LEU A 300 -2.67 -5.05 -13.51
C LEU A 300 -4.17 -5.01 -13.63
N LEU A 301 -4.82 -4.45 -12.63
CA LEU A 301 -6.26 -4.28 -12.62
C LEU A 301 -6.65 -2.98 -13.31
N SER A 302 -7.54 -3.07 -14.29
CA SER A 302 -8.30 -1.95 -14.83
C SER A 302 -9.79 -2.13 -14.51
N LYS A 303 -10.64 -1.22 -14.98
CA LYS A 303 -12.08 -1.28 -14.71
C LYS A 303 -12.72 -2.62 -15.09
N ASP A 304 -12.36 -3.13 -16.25
CA ASP A 304 -13.04 -4.21 -16.95
C ASP A 304 -12.08 -5.33 -17.36
N HIS A 305 -10.79 -5.20 -17.03
CA HIS A 305 -9.78 -6.21 -17.33
C HIS A 305 -8.78 -6.39 -16.17
N VAL A 306 -8.22 -7.59 -16.07
CA VAL A 306 -6.93 -7.84 -15.42
C VAL A 306 -5.94 -8.21 -16.52
N TYR A 307 -4.91 -7.40 -16.70
CA TYR A 307 -3.80 -7.70 -17.62
C TYR A 307 -2.75 -8.51 -16.88
N VAL A 308 -2.35 -9.64 -17.46
CA VAL A 308 -1.31 -10.50 -16.90
C VAL A 308 -0.07 -10.40 -17.79
N LEU A 309 1.04 -9.92 -17.23
CA LEU A 309 2.29 -9.68 -17.92
C LEU A 309 3.39 -10.58 -17.37
N ASN A 310 4.39 -10.88 -18.20
CA ASN A 310 5.68 -11.36 -17.70
C ASN A 310 6.56 -10.18 -17.22
N LEU A 311 7.76 -10.46 -16.70
CA LEU A 311 8.66 -9.42 -16.19
C LEU A 311 9.41 -8.64 -17.28
N GLU A 312 9.25 -9.03 -18.54
CA GLU A 312 9.71 -8.32 -19.72
C GLU A 312 8.65 -7.35 -20.28
N GLY A 313 7.46 -7.30 -19.69
CA GLY A 313 6.37 -6.40 -20.10
C GLY A 313 5.50 -6.94 -21.23
N LYS A 314 5.71 -8.21 -21.63
CA LYS A 314 4.89 -8.89 -22.62
C LYS A 314 3.57 -9.32 -22.00
N LEU A 315 2.47 -8.92 -22.65
CA LEU A 315 1.12 -9.38 -22.32
C LEU A 315 1.02 -10.89 -22.55
N MET A 316 0.69 -11.63 -21.48
CA MET A 316 0.47 -13.07 -21.51
C MET A 316 -1.01 -13.40 -21.74
N THR A 317 -1.89 -12.73 -21.00
CA THR A 317 -3.35 -12.90 -21.14
C THR A 317 -4.08 -11.68 -20.58
N THR A 318 -5.33 -11.53 -20.98
CA THR A 318 -6.25 -10.53 -20.45
C THR A 318 -7.49 -11.24 -19.93
N ILE A 319 -7.85 -10.98 -18.67
CA ILE A 319 -9.02 -11.55 -18.02
C ILE A 319 -10.09 -10.47 -17.97
N ARG A 320 -11.25 -10.69 -18.59
CA ARG A 320 -12.36 -9.74 -18.56
C ARG A 320 -13.14 -9.88 -17.25
N ILE A 321 -13.41 -8.76 -16.59
CA ILE A 321 -14.22 -8.70 -15.36
C ILE A 321 -15.54 -7.96 -15.65
N SER A 322 -16.66 -8.44 -15.12
CA SER A 322 -17.97 -7.79 -15.32
C SER A 322 -18.39 -6.97 -14.10
N GLY A 323 -17.70 -5.88 -13.81
CA GLY A 323 -18.09 -5.01 -12.70
C GLY A 323 -17.22 -3.77 -12.59
N VAL A 324 -17.50 -2.92 -11.61
CA VAL A 324 -16.57 -1.87 -11.22
C VAL A 324 -15.59 -2.49 -10.22
N ALA A 325 -14.35 -2.69 -10.65
CA ALA A 325 -13.26 -2.98 -9.73
C ALA A 325 -12.88 -1.69 -8.99
N ASN A 326 -13.47 -1.45 -7.82
CA ASN A 326 -13.10 -0.32 -6.95
C ASN A 326 -12.04 -0.70 -5.89
N TRP A 327 -11.54 -1.93 -5.92
CA TRP A 327 -10.62 -2.47 -4.91
C TRP A 327 -9.40 -3.09 -5.58
N ASN A 328 -8.31 -3.22 -4.85
CA ASN A 328 -7.10 -3.85 -5.37
C ASN A 328 -7.30 -5.34 -5.61
N LEU A 329 -6.51 -5.88 -6.54
CA LEU A 329 -6.48 -7.30 -6.85
C LEU A 329 -5.92 -8.10 -5.68
N SER A 330 -6.54 -9.23 -5.35
CA SER A 330 -6.00 -10.19 -4.37
C SER A 330 -5.68 -11.51 -5.07
N ILE A 331 -4.56 -12.15 -4.72
CA ILE A 331 -4.09 -13.38 -5.37
C ILE A 331 -3.82 -14.45 -4.31
N SER A 332 -4.44 -15.63 -4.47
CA SER A 332 -4.25 -16.74 -3.55
C SER A 332 -2.90 -17.44 -3.74
N LYS A 333 -2.47 -18.26 -2.77
CA LYS A 333 -1.28 -19.14 -2.90
C LYS A 333 -1.38 -20.14 -4.07
N LYS A 334 -2.57 -20.36 -4.61
CA LYS A 334 -2.80 -21.22 -5.78
C LYS A 334 -2.87 -20.40 -7.08
N GLY A 335 -2.73 -19.09 -6.99
CA GLY A 335 -2.84 -18.13 -8.09
C GLY A 335 -4.28 -17.77 -8.46
N ASP A 336 -5.29 -18.16 -7.67
CA ASP A 336 -6.66 -17.71 -7.93
C ASP A 336 -6.74 -16.20 -7.66
N LEU A 337 -7.52 -15.50 -8.48
CA LEU A 337 -7.60 -14.05 -8.48
C LEU A 337 -8.95 -13.62 -7.94
N VAL A 338 -8.97 -12.59 -7.11
CA VAL A 338 -10.18 -11.91 -6.67
C VAL A 338 -10.10 -10.47 -7.14
N ALA A 339 -10.98 -10.12 -8.07
CA ALA A 339 -11.07 -8.79 -8.68
C ALA A 339 -12.51 -8.30 -8.58
N GLY A 340 -12.76 -7.29 -7.75
CA GLY A 340 -14.14 -6.87 -7.49
C GLY A 340 -14.92 -7.97 -6.75
N GLN A 341 -16.07 -8.32 -7.31
CA GLN A 341 -16.94 -9.40 -6.84
C GLN A 341 -16.64 -10.75 -7.54
N GLU A 342 -15.61 -10.81 -8.37
CA GLU A 342 -15.38 -11.94 -9.26
C GLU A 342 -14.14 -12.71 -8.84
N VAL A 343 -14.27 -14.03 -8.85
CA VAL A 343 -13.19 -14.95 -8.52
C VAL A 343 -12.84 -15.75 -9.77
N PHE A 344 -11.54 -15.80 -10.07
CA PHE A 344 -10.98 -16.49 -11.23
C PHE A 344 -9.97 -17.52 -10.78
N HIS A 345 -9.87 -18.60 -11.52
CA HIS A 345 -8.75 -19.53 -11.43
C HIS A 345 -7.45 -18.88 -11.91
N SER A 346 -6.32 -19.50 -11.57
CA SER A 346 -4.99 -19.05 -12.00
C SER A 346 -4.73 -19.06 -13.51
N ASN A 347 -5.55 -19.79 -14.27
CA ASN A 347 -5.57 -19.76 -15.74
C ASN A 347 -6.47 -18.64 -16.31
N GLY A 348 -7.12 -17.84 -15.45
CA GLY A 348 -8.01 -16.75 -15.84
C GLY A 348 -9.46 -17.15 -16.10
N SER A 349 -9.82 -18.44 -16.01
CA SER A 349 -11.23 -18.83 -16.14
C SER A 349 -12.02 -18.41 -14.89
N LYS A 350 -13.23 -17.91 -15.11
CA LYS A 350 -14.11 -17.45 -14.04
C LYS A 350 -14.61 -18.63 -13.21
N LEU A 351 -14.37 -18.62 -11.91
CA LEU A 351 -14.88 -19.63 -10.97
C LEU A 351 -16.34 -19.30 -10.59
N TYR A 352 -16.59 -18.06 -10.20
CA TYR A 352 -17.92 -17.51 -9.95
C TYR A 352 -17.87 -15.99 -9.80
N ARG A 353 -19.05 -15.38 -9.87
CA ARG A 353 -19.29 -14.04 -9.34
C ARG A 353 -20.00 -14.19 -8.02
N SER A 354 -19.51 -13.52 -6.99
CA SER A 354 -20.16 -13.52 -5.71
C SER A 354 -21.60 -12.99 -5.80
N PRO A 355 -22.57 -13.54 -5.04
CA PRO A 355 -23.90 -12.95 -4.95
C PRO A 355 -23.84 -11.46 -4.60
N ASN A 356 -24.87 -10.72 -5.07
CA ASN A 356 -24.94 -9.25 -5.14
C ASN A 356 -24.73 -8.47 -3.82
N ASN A 357 -24.57 -9.16 -2.69
CA ASN A 357 -24.43 -8.56 -1.36
C ASN A 357 -22.98 -8.55 -0.85
N LEU A 358 -21.99 -8.96 -1.66
CA LEU A 358 -20.58 -8.73 -1.33
C LEU A 358 -20.16 -7.35 -1.82
N ILE A 359 -20.35 -6.38 -0.94
CA ILE A 359 -19.77 -5.06 -1.06
C ILE A 359 -18.73 -4.96 0.05
N PRO A 360 -17.48 -5.40 -0.20
CA PRO A 360 -16.42 -5.22 0.76
C PRO A 360 -16.15 -3.72 0.94
N VAL A 361 -16.04 -3.28 2.19
CA VAL A 361 -15.78 -1.87 2.53
C VAL A 361 -14.32 -1.50 2.27
N ASN A 362 -13.44 -2.49 2.37
CA ASN A 362 -12.00 -2.39 2.11
C ASN A 362 -11.54 -3.55 1.23
N ASP A 363 -10.25 -3.60 0.93
CA ASP A 363 -9.71 -4.69 0.16
C ASP A 363 -9.86 -6.06 0.84
N ILE A 364 -9.95 -7.10 0.01
CA ILE A 364 -10.15 -8.49 0.45
C ILE A 364 -8.80 -9.10 0.81
N THR A 365 -8.73 -9.81 1.94
CA THR A 365 -7.57 -10.65 2.29
C THR A 365 -7.88 -12.10 1.98
N ILE A 366 -6.94 -12.83 1.37
CA ILE A 366 -7.06 -14.26 1.09
C ILE A 366 -6.15 -15.02 2.05
N ASP A 367 -6.73 -15.85 2.90
CA ASP A 367 -5.98 -16.69 3.81
C ASP A 367 -5.39 -17.94 3.11
N SER A 368 -4.56 -18.72 3.82
CA SER A 368 -3.97 -19.94 3.25
C SER A 368 -4.98 -21.08 3.03
N GLY A 369 -6.16 -20.99 3.65
CA GLY A 369 -7.29 -21.91 3.54
C GLY A 369 -8.24 -21.63 2.36
N SER A 370 -7.92 -20.66 1.49
CA SER A 370 -8.82 -20.20 0.42
C SER A 370 -10.09 -19.50 0.93
N ASN A 371 -9.98 -18.79 2.05
CA ASN A 371 -11.04 -17.96 2.60
C ASN A 371 -10.77 -16.48 2.28
N LEU A 372 -11.81 -15.79 1.83
CA LEU A 372 -11.86 -14.35 1.69
C LEU A 372 -12.26 -13.74 3.02
N ILE A 373 -11.42 -12.87 3.57
CA ILE A 373 -11.63 -12.14 4.80
C ILE A 373 -11.77 -10.65 4.48
N TYR A 374 -12.91 -10.05 4.81
CA TYR A 374 -13.18 -8.64 4.54
C TYR A 374 -14.28 -8.08 5.44
N PRO A 375 -14.27 -6.75 5.68
CA PRO A 375 -15.41 -6.05 6.26
C PRO A 375 -16.53 -5.95 5.23
N ARG A 376 -17.76 -6.26 5.63
CA ARG A 376 -18.98 -6.16 4.83
C ARG A 376 -19.90 -5.12 5.47
N GLU A 377 -20.43 -4.24 4.63
CA GLU A 377 -21.50 -3.32 4.99
C GLU A 377 -22.79 -3.73 4.28
N ASP A 378 -23.85 -3.91 5.05
CA ASP A 378 -25.20 -4.09 4.53
C ASP A 378 -25.97 -2.79 4.66
N PHE A 379 -26.01 -2.01 3.58
CA PHE A 379 -26.71 -0.72 3.54
C PHE A 379 -28.22 -0.83 3.77
N THR A 380 -28.82 -2.01 3.57
CA THR A 380 -30.26 -2.20 3.80
C THR A 380 -30.57 -2.44 5.28
N ALA A 381 -29.71 -3.19 5.97
CA ALA A 381 -29.83 -3.47 7.39
C ALA A 381 -29.09 -2.45 8.28
N ASN A 382 -28.26 -1.58 7.68
CA ASN A 382 -27.30 -0.72 8.39
C ASN A 382 -26.40 -1.54 9.34
N GLU A 383 -25.95 -2.70 8.87
CA GLU A 383 -25.12 -3.64 9.63
C GLU A 383 -23.69 -3.69 9.09
N LEU A 384 -22.71 -3.59 9.99
CA LEU A 384 -21.30 -3.84 9.70
C LEU A 384 -20.89 -5.20 10.27
N SER A 385 -20.14 -5.98 9.50
CA SER A 385 -19.63 -7.27 9.93
C SER A 385 -18.27 -7.58 9.33
N VAL A 386 -17.50 -8.43 10.00
CA VAL A 386 -16.34 -9.10 9.39
C VAL A 386 -16.77 -10.48 8.93
N VAL A 387 -16.42 -10.81 7.70
CA VAL A 387 -16.85 -12.04 7.05
C VAL A 387 -15.65 -12.92 6.72
N SER A 388 -15.81 -14.23 6.90
CA SER A 388 -14.99 -15.24 6.24
C SER A 388 -15.83 -16.05 5.26
N TYR A 389 -15.44 -16.04 3.99
CA TYR A 389 -16.11 -16.76 2.92
C TYR A 389 -15.15 -17.66 2.17
N ASN A 390 -15.39 -18.97 2.14
CA ASN A 390 -14.57 -19.88 1.34
C ASN A 390 -14.99 -19.83 -0.13
N TYR A 391 -14.12 -19.29 -0.98
CA TYR A 391 -14.46 -19.06 -2.40
C TYR A 391 -14.49 -20.35 -3.23
N ARG A 392 -13.92 -21.45 -2.73
CA ARG A 392 -13.93 -22.74 -3.43
C ARG A 392 -15.21 -23.52 -3.16
N SER A 393 -15.61 -23.62 -1.89
CA SER A 393 -16.85 -24.28 -1.47
C SER A 393 -18.08 -23.38 -1.66
N LYS A 394 -17.87 -22.08 -1.88
CA LYS A 394 -18.90 -21.04 -2.03
C LYS A 394 -19.79 -20.89 -0.79
N LYS A 395 -19.21 -21.12 0.40
CA LYS A 395 -19.92 -21.04 1.69
C LYS A 395 -19.28 -20.02 2.62
N TYR A 396 -20.12 -19.35 3.40
CA TYR A 396 -19.66 -18.60 4.57
C TYR A 396 -19.11 -19.59 5.59
N ASN A 397 -17.91 -19.32 6.09
CA ASN A 397 -17.41 -20.00 7.28
C ASN A 397 -18.03 -19.36 8.52
N TRP A 398 -18.10 -18.03 8.51
CA TRP A 398 -18.70 -17.24 9.59
C TRP A 398 -18.89 -15.77 9.17
N GLN A 399 -19.74 -15.07 9.93
CA GLN A 399 -19.95 -13.63 9.89
C GLN A 399 -20.01 -13.14 11.34
N LEU A 400 -19.23 -12.13 11.69
CA LEU A 400 -19.19 -11.54 13.02
C LEU A 400 -19.62 -10.07 12.94
N PRO A 401 -20.79 -9.68 13.50
CA PRO A 401 -21.21 -8.29 13.58
C PRO A 401 -20.20 -7.44 14.36
N ILE A 402 -20.02 -6.19 13.93
CA ILE A 402 -19.15 -5.20 14.57
C ILE A 402 -19.89 -3.86 14.68
N ASP A 403 -19.57 -3.08 15.71
CA ASP A 403 -20.24 -1.83 16.07
C ASP A 403 -19.45 -0.58 15.68
N GLN A 404 -18.57 -0.70 14.68
CA GLN A 404 -17.67 0.39 14.30
C GLN A 404 -17.33 0.38 12.81
N SER A 405 -16.99 1.58 12.31
CA SER A 405 -16.39 1.74 10.99
C SER A 405 -15.05 1.00 10.92
N ILE A 406 -14.74 0.49 9.74
CA ILE A 406 -13.48 -0.18 9.43
C ILE A 406 -12.86 0.52 8.23
N THR A 407 -11.61 0.96 8.39
CA THR A 407 -10.88 1.75 7.40
C THR A 407 -9.67 1.00 6.82
N THR A 408 -9.42 -0.22 7.31
CA THR A 408 -8.26 -1.02 6.92
C THR A 408 -8.65 -2.42 6.44
N PRO A 409 -7.89 -3.00 5.48
CA PRO A 409 -7.99 -4.41 5.16
C PRO A 409 -7.59 -5.30 6.35
N ALA A 410 -8.06 -6.54 6.34
CA ALA A 410 -7.70 -7.52 7.37
C ALA A 410 -6.23 -7.96 7.29
N VAL A 411 -5.67 -8.33 8.43
CA VAL A 411 -4.33 -8.92 8.56
C VAL A 411 -4.48 -10.19 9.40
N ILE A 412 -3.78 -11.28 9.05
CA ILE A 412 -3.95 -12.56 9.73
C ILE A 412 -2.63 -12.95 10.39
N GLY A 413 -2.64 -13.04 11.71
CA GLY A 413 -1.49 -13.48 12.51
C GLY A 413 -1.17 -14.96 12.31
N ASN A 414 0.02 -15.36 12.80
CA ASN A 414 0.48 -16.74 12.71
C ASN A 414 -0.40 -17.75 13.47
N ASP A 415 -1.12 -17.26 14.48
CA ASP A 415 -2.11 -18.01 15.28
C ASP A 415 -3.50 -18.06 14.63
N GLY A 416 -3.66 -17.50 13.43
CA GLY A 416 -4.93 -17.40 12.71
C GLY A 416 -5.88 -16.33 13.25
N THR A 417 -5.44 -15.48 14.19
CA THR A 417 -6.19 -14.31 14.62
C THR A 417 -6.28 -13.32 13.46
N VAL A 418 -7.51 -12.88 13.16
CA VAL A 418 -7.80 -11.83 12.20
C VAL A 418 -7.77 -10.49 12.92
N TYR A 419 -6.89 -9.61 12.49
CA TYR A 419 -6.80 -8.23 12.94
C TYR A 419 -7.42 -7.31 11.90
N ILE A 420 -8.18 -6.34 12.36
CA ILE A 420 -8.82 -5.34 11.50
C ILE A 420 -9.00 -4.04 12.30
N ALA A 421 -8.91 -2.89 11.65
CA ALA A 421 -8.92 -1.61 12.34
C ALA A 421 -9.79 -0.56 11.65
N GLY A 422 -10.35 0.31 12.50
CA GLY A 422 -11.01 1.57 12.17
C GLY A 422 -10.76 2.54 13.31
N SER A 423 -11.81 3.02 13.97
CA SER A 423 -11.67 3.80 15.22
C SER A 423 -11.20 2.95 16.42
N LYS A 424 -11.35 1.62 16.34
CA LYS A 424 -10.74 0.65 17.26
C LYS A 424 -10.01 -0.42 16.45
N LEU A 425 -8.95 -0.98 17.02
CA LEU A 425 -8.28 -2.20 16.56
C LEU A 425 -8.97 -3.42 17.18
N LEU A 426 -9.36 -4.39 16.34
CA LEU A 426 -10.03 -5.62 16.76
C LEU A 426 -9.13 -6.83 16.53
N ALA A 427 -9.19 -7.79 17.44
CA ALA A 427 -8.65 -9.13 17.26
C ALA A 427 -9.76 -10.17 17.29
N ILE A 428 -9.97 -10.85 16.19
CA ILE A 428 -11.00 -11.87 16.00
C ILE A 428 -10.31 -13.23 15.90
N GLY A 429 -10.53 -14.09 16.89
CA GLY A 429 -9.84 -15.37 17.00
C GLY A 429 -10.61 -16.33 17.90
N GLN A 430 -10.02 -17.49 18.19
CA GLN A 430 -10.54 -18.36 19.23
C GLN A 430 -10.20 -17.76 20.60
N LYS A 431 -11.18 -17.65 21.51
CA LYS A 431 -10.91 -17.35 22.91
C LYS A 431 -10.09 -18.50 23.49
N THR A 432 -8.91 -18.19 24.01
CA THR A 432 -8.17 -19.10 24.89
C THR A 432 -9.00 -19.25 26.16
N SER A 433 -9.58 -20.44 26.33
CA SER A 433 -10.36 -20.81 27.52
C SER A 433 -9.53 -20.79 28.79
#